data_AF-A0A0A1GZ00-F1
#
_entry.id   AF-A0A0A1GZ00-F1
#
_cell.length_a   1.000
_cell.length_b   1.000
_cell.length_c   1.000
_cell.angle_alpha   90.00
_cell.angle_beta   90.00
_cell.angle_gamma   90.00
#
_symmetry.space_group_name_H-M   'P 1'
#
loop_
_entity.id
_entity.type
_entity.pdbx_description
1 polymer ?
#
loop_
_entity_poly.entity_id
_entity_poly.type
_entity_poly.pdbx_seq_one_letter_code
_entity_poly.pdbx_strand_id
1 'polypeptide(L)' 'MAGYVSELTTFLRDLKTQNPELDRKQFEGRAIWWDHAPDPEDAARWAAVRERQPGYVYFPLPQKPAST' A
#
# COMPACT_ATOMS: atom_id res chain seq x y z
N MET A 1 -25.94 -15.95 -16.20
CA MET A 1 -25.96 -16.43 -14.80
C MET A 1 -25.22 -15.39 -13.97
N ALA A 2 -25.83 -14.81 -12.93
CA ALA A 2 -25.08 -13.96 -12.01
C ALA A 2 -24.11 -14.85 -11.21
N GLY A 3 -22.83 -14.50 -11.18
CA GLY A 3 -21.82 -15.23 -10.41
C GLY A 3 -22.05 -15.14 -8.91
N TYR A 4 -21.32 -15.97 -8.13
CA TYR A 4 -21.36 -15.88 -6.68
C TYR A 4 -20.92 -14.49 -6.19
N VAL A 5 -21.69 -13.92 -5.26
CA VAL A 5 -21.36 -12.69 -4.54
C VAL A 5 -21.23 -13.04 -3.07
N SER A 6 -20.12 -12.64 -2.44
CA SER A 6 -19.92 -12.90 -1.01
C SER A 6 -20.86 -12.06 -0.15
N GLU A 7 -21.25 -12.59 1.01
CA GLU A 7 -22.08 -11.87 1.98
C GLU A 7 -21.47 -10.52 2.37
N LEU A 8 -20.14 -10.48 2.52
CA LEU A 8 -19.39 -9.26 2.76
C LEU A 8 -19.61 -8.22 1.65
N THR A 9 -19.65 -8.66 0.38
CA THR A 9 -19.85 -7.74 -0.75
C THR A 9 -21.27 -7.16 -0.73
N THR A 10 -22.27 -7.98 -0.40
CA THR A 10 -23.65 -7.51 -0.23
C THR A 10 -23.74 -6.50 0.93
N PHE A 11 -23.17 -6.83 2.09
CA PHE A 11 -23.11 -5.95 3.25
C PHE A 11 -22.47 -4.59 2.93
N LEU A 12 -21.33 -4.58 2.24
CA LEU A 12 -20.65 -3.33 1.88
C LEU A 12 -21.48 -2.47 0.91
N ARG A 13 -22.22 -3.08 -0.01
CA ARG A 13 -23.13 -2.34 -0.92
C ARG A 13 -24.28 -1.72 -0.15
N ASP A 14 -24.89 -2.47 0.76
CA ASP A 14 -26.00 -1.98 1.58
C ASP A 14 -25.54 -0.84 2.50
N LEU A 15 -24.36 -1.00 3.13
CA LEU A 15 -23.76 0.02 4.00
C LEU A 15 -23.53 1.34 3.25
N LYS A 16 -22.98 1.29 2.03
CA LYS A 16 -22.73 2.47 1.20
C LYS A 16 -24.01 3.11 0.68
N THR A 17 -25.03 2.30 0.40
CA THR A 17 -26.35 2.79 -0.02
C THR A 17 -27.03 3.56 1.11
N GLN A 18 -26.93 3.06 2.35
CA GLN A 18 -27.48 3.71 3.53
C GLN A 18 -26.69 4.96 3.94
N ASN A 19 -25.37 5.01 3.64
CA ASN A 19 -24.47 6.08 4.07
C ASN A 19 -23.67 6.63 2.85
N PRO A 20 -24.31 7.42 1.97
CA PRO A 20 -23.66 7.92 0.76
C PRO A 20 -22.45 8.82 1.03
N GLU A 21 -22.35 9.43 2.21
CA GLU A 21 -21.21 10.26 2.60
C GLU A 21 -19.98 9.45 3.03
N LEU A 22 -20.12 8.14 3.21
CA LEU A 22 -19.04 7.26 3.66
C LEU A 22 -17.85 7.26 2.69
N ASP A 23 -18.11 7.34 1.38
CA ASP A 23 -17.05 7.41 0.38
C ASP A 23 -16.23 8.69 0.56
N ARG A 24 -16.88 9.86 0.74
CA ARG A 24 -16.18 11.12 1.04
C ARG A 24 -15.34 11.01 2.31
N LYS A 25 -15.92 10.48 3.40
CA LYS A 25 -15.20 10.25 4.66
C LYS A 25 -13.99 9.31 4.48
N GLN A 26 -14.11 8.31 3.60
CA GLN A 26 -13.02 7.39 3.27
C GLN A 26 -11.87 8.12 2.57
N PHE A 27 -12.18 9.02 1.62
CA PHE A 27 -11.17 9.86 0.98
C PHE A 27 -10.49 10.79 1.98
N GLU A 28 -11.26 11.48 2.82
CA GLU A 28 -10.74 12.37 3.86
C GLU A 28 -9.85 11.62 4.85
N GLY A 29 -10.29 10.45 5.32
CA GLY A 29 -9.52 9.60 6.23
C GLY A 29 -8.21 9.11 5.61
N ARG A 30 -8.19 8.80 4.31
CA ARG A 30 -6.95 8.48 3.59
C ARG A 30 -6.02 9.69 3.51
N ALA A 31 -6.54 10.85 3.12
CA ALA A 31 -5.74 12.05 2.92
C ALA A 31 -4.96 12.47 4.18
N ILE A 32 -5.53 12.28 5.38
CA ILE A 32 -4.89 12.67 6.67
C ILE A 32 -3.55 11.98 6.93
N TRP A 33 -3.32 10.78 6.40
CA TRP A 33 -2.10 10.02 6.74
C TRP A 33 -1.36 9.50 5.50
N TRP A 34 -2.07 9.26 4.40
CA TRP A 34 -1.49 8.64 3.21
C TRP A 34 -1.00 9.64 2.18
N ASP A 35 -1.62 10.82 2.09
CA ASP A 35 -1.26 11.87 1.11
C ASP A 35 -0.30 12.92 1.70
N HIS A 36 0.53 12.52 2.68
CA HIS A 36 1.54 13.40 3.26
C HIS A 36 2.91 13.13 2.64
N ALA A 37 3.45 14.15 1.97
CA ALA A 37 4.85 14.12 1.54
C ALA A 37 5.76 14.13 2.78
N PRO A 38 6.84 13.32 2.79
CA PRO A 38 7.82 13.41 3.87
C PRO A 38 8.50 14.78 3.87
N ASP A 39 8.89 15.26 5.05
CA ASP A 39 9.70 16.46 5.20
C ASP A 39 10.99 16.32 4.35
N PRO A 40 11.36 17.31 3.52
CA PRO A 40 12.60 17.29 2.75
C PRO A 40 13.85 17.00 3.60
N GLU A 41 13.92 17.48 4.84
CA GLU A 41 15.05 17.22 5.74
C GLU A 41 15.10 15.75 6.17
N ASP A 42 13.96 15.17 6.49
CA ASP A 42 13.84 13.75 6.82
C ASP A 42 14.18 12.88 5.61
N ALA A 43 13.69 13.24 4.42
CA ALA A 43 13.99 12.55 3.18
C ALA A 43 15.49 12.56 2.88
N ALA A 44 16.18 13.69 3.08
CA ALA A 44 17.62 13.80 2.95
C ALA A 44 18.36 12.93 3.98
N ARG A 45 17.92 12.94 5.24
CA ARG A 45 18.49 12.11 6.30
C ARG A 45 18.35 10.62 6.01
N TRP A 46 17.18 10.18 5.53
CA TRP A 46 16.94 8.79 5.15
C TRP A 46 17.79 8.37 3.95
N ALA A 47 17.96 9.26 2.96
CA ALA A 47 18.84 8.99 1.83
C ALA A 47 20.30 8.84 2.27
N ALA A 48 20.77 9.65 3.22
CA ALA A 48 22.14 9.59 3.73
C ALA A 48 22.47 8.30 4.50
N VAL A 49 21.48 7.67 5.14
CA VAL A 49 21.66 6.43 5.93
C VAL A 49 21.20 5.16 5.20
N ARG A 50 20.76 5.27 3.95
CA ARG A 50 20.14 4.16 3.21
C ARG A 50 21.18 3.10 2.84
N GLU A 51 21.04 1.90 3.40
CA GLU A 51 21.84 0.72 3.03
C GLU A 51 21.14 -0.12 1.96
N ARG A 52 21.89 -0.67 1.00
CA ARG A 52 21.32 -1.50 -0.07
C ARG A 52 21.08 -2.92 0.43
N GLN A 53 19.85 -3.21 0.84
CA GLN A 53 19.48 -4.56 1.24
C GLN A 53 19.14 -5.44 0.03
N PRO A 54 19.56 -6.73 0.03
CA PRO A 54 19.12 -7.69 -0.98
C PRO A 54 17.63 -8.00 -0.83
N GLY A 55 16.95 -8.38 -1.92
CA GLY A 55 15.50 -8.67 -1.91
C GLY A 55 15.09 -9.82 -0.98
N TYR A 56 16.04 -10.67 -0.60
CA TYR A 56 15.86 -11.73 0.39
C TYR A 56 17.00 -11.65 1.41
N VAL A 57 16.81 -10.87 2.48
CA VAL A 57 17.82 -10.62 3.52
C VAL A 57 18.29 -11.89 4.22
N TYR A 58 17.40 -12.87 4.38
CA TYR A 58 17.67 -14.11 5.12
C TYR A 58 18.12 -15.28 4.24
N PHE A 59 18.26 -15.06 2.92
CA PHE A 59 18.64 -16.13 1.99
C PHE A 59 19.90 -15.76 1.21
N PRO A 60 20.77 -16.73 0.89
CA PRO A 60 21.89 -16.48 -0.01
C PRO A 60 21.34 -16.11 -1.39
N LEU A 61 21.88 -15.03 -1.97
CA LEU A 61 21.57 -14.67 -3.36
C LEU A 61 22.14 -15.74 -4.31
N PRO A 62 21.40 -16.12 -5.37
CA PRO A 62 21.93 -17.02 -6.39
C PRO A 62 23.16 -16.38 -7.06
N GLN A 63 24.22 -17.18 -7.28
CA GLN A 63 25.42 -16.69 -7.96
C GLN A 63 25.13 -16.44 -9.45
N LYS A 64 25.53 -15.26 -9.94
CA LYS A 64 25.41 -14.94 -11.36
C LYS A 64 26.38 -15.83 -12.14
N PRO A 65 25.95 -16.53 -13.21
CA PRO A 65 26.87 -17.32 -14.03
C PRO A 65 27.94 -16.39 -14.65
N ALA A 66 29.16 -16.90 -14.78
CA ALA A 66 30.26 -16.16 -15.39
C ALA A 66 29.87 -15.69 -16.80
N SER A 67 30.11 -14.43 -17.11
CA SER A 67 29.95 -13.93 -18.47
C SER A 67 31.07 -14.54 -19.31
N THR A 68 30.70 -15.39 -20.27
CA THR A 68 31.57 -15.78 -21.39
C THR A 68 31.87 -14.58 -22.28
#